data_AF-A0A846TF08-F1
#
_entry.id   AF-A0A846TF08-F1
#
_cell.length_a   1.000
_cell.length_b   1.000
_cell.length_c   1.000
_cell.angle_alpha   90.00
_cell.angle_beta   90.00
_cell.angle_gamma   90.00
#
_symmetry.space_group_name_H-M   'P 1'
#
loop_
_entity.id
_entity.type
_entity.pdbx_description
1 polymer ?
#
loop_
_entity_poly.entity_id
_entity_poly.type
_entity_poly.pdbx_seq_one_letter_code
_entity_poly.pdbx_strand_id
1 'polypeptide(L)'
;MKRMIALSCLLLLCVYLVYNTPQISKKNTEVETVETGVTNDLEPNEEILDAILPEFEYVHEKDKDKEVDGYIVETYREYEVHRDQNGNIIKQMPTSNYEYVRYKNY
;
A
#
# COMPACT_ATOMS: atom_id res chain seq x y z
N MET A 1 19.41 -0.16 -39.10
CA MET A 1 19.51 1.12 -38.36
C MET A 1 18.17 1.56 -37.76
N LYS A 2 17.08 1.66 -38.54
CA LYS A 2 15.76 2.09 -38.02
C LYS A 2 15.20 1.25 -36.84
N ARG A 3 15.43 -0.07 -36.85
CA ARG A 3 15.03 -0.98 -35.75
C ARG A 3 15.80 -0.73 -34.45
N MET A 4 17.07 -0.35 -34.54
CA MET A 4 17.90 -0.02 -33.37
C MET A 4 17.49 1.32 -32.75
N ILE A 5 17.16 2.30 -33.60
CA ILE A 5 16.63 3.60 -33.16
C ILE A 5 15.27 3.40 -32.46
N ALA A 6 14.38 2.56 -33.02
CA ALA A 6 13.09 2.25 -32.40
C ALA A 6 13.23 1.61 -31.01
N LEU A 7 14.20 0.70 -30.84
CA LEU A 7 14.49 0.09 -29.53
C LEU A 7 15.01 1.11 -28.51
N SER A 8 15.89 2.02 -28.93
CA SER A 8 16.36 3.11 -28.05
C SER A 8 15.23 4.06 -27.64
N CYS A 9 14.33 4.42 -28.57
CA CYS A 9 13.17 5.25 -28.24
C CYS A 9 12.21 4.53 -27.27
N LEU A 10 11.97 3.23 -27.47
CA LEU A 10 11.15 2.43 -26.57
C LEU A 10 11.76 2.35 -25.16
N LEU A 11 13.07 2.15 -25.06
CA LEU A 11 13.76 2.09 -23.77
C LEU A 11 13.67 3.43 -23.01
N LEU A 12 13.85 4.55 -23.71
CA LEU A 12 13.68 5.89 -23.12
C LEU A 12 12.23 6.14 -22.67
N LEU A 13 11.23 5.67 -23.44
CA LEU A 13 9.83 5.74 -23.05
C LEU A 13 9.56 4.95 -21.76
N CYS A 14 10.08 3.72 -21.65
CA CYS A 14 9.93 2.91 -20.43
C CYS A 14 10.54 3.59 -19.21
N VAL A 15 11.74 4.18 -19.35
CA VAL A 15 12.39 4.94 -18.26
C VAL A 15 11.56 6.16 -17.87
N TYR A 16 11.03 6.90 -18.85
CA TYR A 16 10.15 8.04 -18.59
C TYR A 16 8.88 7.61 -17.85
N LEU A 17 8.25 6.51 -18.24
CA LEU A 17 7.08 5.98 -17.54
C LEU A 17 7.41 5.62 -16.09
N VAL A 18 8.52 4.93 -15.83
CA VAL A 18 8.97 4.59 -14.46
C VAL A 18 9.28 5.84 -13.63
N TYR A 19 9.82 6.89 -14.25
CA TYR A 19 10.12 8.15 -13.57
C TYR A 19 8.86 8.93 -13.20
N ASN A 20 7.82 8.89 -14.06
CA ASN A 20 6.58 9.63 -13.85
C ASN A 20 5.51 8.82 -13.11
N THR A 21 5.66 7.50 -12.98
CA THR A 21 4.86 6.74 -12.03
C THR A 21 5.28 7.20 -10.63
N PRO A 22 4.36 7.75 -9.82
CA PRO A 22 4.67 8.00 -8.43
C PRO A 22 5.18 6.68 -7.84
N GLN A 23 6.35 6.72 -7.21
CA GLN A 23 6.83 5.61 -6.42
C GLN A 23 5.73 5.37 -5.38
N ILE A 24 4.94 4.30 -5.55
CA ILE A 24 4.09 3.76 -4.49
C ILE A 24 5.08 3.27 -3.46
N SER A 25 5.54 4.20 -2.64
CA SER A 25 6.44 3.94 -1.54
C SER A 25 5.62 3.10 -0.58
N LYS A 26 5.86 1.78 -0.60
CA LYS A 26 5.54 0.91 0.53
C LYS A 26 6.44 1.32 1.69
N LYS A 27 6.24 2.53 2.20
CA LYS A 27 6.75 2.89 3.51
C LYS A 27 5.82 2.18 4.48
N ASN A 28 6.21 0.97 4.85
CA ASN A 28 5.74 0.32 6.07
C ASN A 28 6.22 1.20 7.22
N THR A 29 5.57 2.35 7.39
CA THR A 29 5.62 3.07 8.65
C THR A 29 4.84 2.17 9.58
N GLU A 30 5.55 1.62 10.54
CA GLU A 30 4.99 1.09 11.77
C GLU A 30 4.02 2.18 12.28
N VAL A 31 2.74 2.06 11.94
CA VAL A 31 1.71 2.98 12.43
C VAL A 31 1.43 2.51 13.84
N GLU A 32 2.31 2.94 14.75
CA GLU A 32 1.92 3.15 16.13
C GLU A 32 0.68 4.04 16.09
N THR A 33 -0.42 3.51 16.61
CA THR A 33 -1.62 4.25 16.92
C THR A 33 -1.29 5.33 17.95
N VAL A 34 -0.91 6.54 17.53
CA VAL A 34 -1.11 7.77 18.31
C VAL A 34 -1.34 8.97 17.38
N GLU A 35 -2.50 9.57 17.60
CA GLU A 35 -3.05 10.86 17.20
C GLU A 35 -2.07 12.00 16.79
N THR A 36 -2.47 12.68 15.71
CA THR A 36 -2.23 14.11 15.33
C THR A 36 -0.82 14.65 15.14
N GLY A 37 -0.56 15.23 13.95
CA GLY A 37 0.65 16.03 13.73
C GLY A 37 0.88 16.63 12.33
N VAL A 38 -0.10 17.37 11.76
CA VAL A 38 0.08 18.55 10.86
C VAL A 38 0.68 18.30 9.45
N THR A 39 -0.08 18.36 8.35
CA THR A 39 -0.61 19.60 7.73
C THR A 39 -1.70 19.27 6.69
N ASN A 40 -2.96 19.48 7.07
CA ASN A 40 -4.06 20.09 6.30
C ASN A 40 -5.36 19.71 7.02
N ASP A 41 -5.84 20.64 7.86
CA ASP A 41 -7.05 20.55 8.67
C ASP A 41 -8.33 20.55 7.83
N LEU A 42 -8.54 19.49 7.07
CA LEU A 42 -9.86 19.09 6.63
C LEU A 42 -9.91 17.58 6.81
N GLU A 43 -10.52 17.10 7.91
CA GLU A 43 -11.04 15.74 7.89
C GLU A 43 -11.82 15.58 6.59
N PRO A 44 -11.52 14.57 5.75
CA PRO A 44 -12.30 14.32 4.57
C PRO A 44 -13.77 14.20 4.99
N ASN A 45 -14.62 15.12 4.54
CA ASN A 45 -16.05 15.05 4.78
C ASN A 45 -16.54 13.66 4.32
N GLU A 46 -17.40 13.01 5.09
CA GLU A 46 -17.93 11.68 4.76
C GLU A 46 -18.57 11.66 3.36
N GLU A 47 -19.14 12.78 2.90
CA GLU A 47 -19.65 12.94 1.53
C GLU A 47 -18.56 12.81 0.44
N ILE A 48 -17.33 13.24 0.72
CA ILE A 48 -16.19 13.11 -0.20
C ILE A 48 -15.69 11.66 -0.20
N LEU A 49 -15.72 10.98 0.95
CA LEU A 49 -15.34 9.57 1.08
C LEU A 49 -16.33 8.67 0.32
N ASP A 50 -17.63 8.94 0.40
CA ASP A 50 -18.66 8.20 -0.33
C ASP A 50 -18.52 8.32 -1.86
N ALA A 51 -17.88 9.38 -2.35
CA ALA A 51 -17.61 9.58 -3.78
C ALA A 51 -16.34 8.89 -4.28
N ILE A 52 -15.47 8.42 -3.37
CA ILE A 52 -14.22 7.74 -3.70
C ILE A 52 -14.46 6.24 -3.66
N LEU A 53 -14.07 5.54 -4.72
CA LEU A 53 -14.07 4.09 -4.72
C LEU A 53 -12.94 3.59 -3.81
N PRO A 54 -13.24 2.81 -2.75
CA PRO A 54 -12.21 2.27 -1.90
C PRO A 54 -11.41 1.18 -2.61
N GLU A 55 -10.15 1.07 -2.22
CA GLU A 55 -9.26 -0.04 -2.57
C GLU A 55 -9.08 -0.95 -1.35
N PHE A 56 -8.86 -2.25 -1.58
CA PHE A 56 -8.61 -3.21 -0.52
C PHE A 56 -7.18 -3.72 -0.60
N GLU A 57 -6.46 -3.60 0.51
CA GLU A 57 -5.05 -3.97 0.60
C GLU A 57 -4.77 -4.84 1.84
N TYR A 58 -4.01 -5.91 1.65
CA TYR A 58 -3.51 -6.71 2.76
C TYR A 58 -2.21 -6.14 3.30
N VAL A 59 -2.19 -5.86 4.60
CA VAL A 59 -1.03 -5.34 5.34
C VAL A 59 -0.54 -6.40 6.33
N HIS A 60 0.77 -6.61 6.36
CA HIS A 60 1.42 -7.52 7.32
C HIS A 60 1.42 -6.92 8.73
N GLU A 61 0.66 -7.52 9.64
CA GLU A 61 0.59 -7.15 11.06
C GLU A 61 1.62 -7.96 11.86
N LYS A 62 2.89 -7.57 11.76
CA LYS A 62 4.05 -8.27 12.37
C LYS A 62 3.91 -8.49 13.87
N ASP A 63 3.26 -7.55 14.57
CA ASP A 63 2.97 -7.64 16.00
C ASP A 63 2.03 -8.81 16.36
N LYS A 64 1.34 -9.37 15.37
CA LYS A 64 0.42 -10.51 15.51
C LYS A 64 0.98 -11.82 14.99
N ASP A 65 2.19 -11.82 14.43
CA ASP A 65 2.88 -13.04 14.00
C ASP A 65 3.15 -13.95 15.19
N LYS A 66 3.10 -15.27 14.95
CA LYS A 66 3.27 -16.27 16.02
C LYS A 66 4.15 -17.40 15.56
N GLU A 67 4.88 -17.98 16.51
CA GLU A 67 5.51 -19.28 16.32
C GLU A 67 4.65 -20.39 16.95
N VAL A 68 4.30 -21.40 16.15
CA VAL A 68 3.48 -22.53 16.57
C VAL A 68 4.11 -23.83 16.04
N ASP A 69 4.54 -24.70 16.96
CA ASP A 69 5.14 -26.01 16.66
C ASP A 69 6.36 -25.95 15.71
N GLY A 70 7.21 -24.94 15.85
CA GLY A 70 8.38 -24.72 14.99
C GLY A 70 8.05 -24.16 13.61
N TYR A 71 6.87 -23.56 13.44
CA TYR A 71 6.48 -22.81 12.26
C TYR A 71 6.22 -21.36 12.62
N ILE A 72 6.66 -20.45 11.77
CA ILE A 72 6.25 -19.05 11.80
C ILE A 72 4.93 -18.93 11.05
N VAL A 73 3.98 -18.23 11.65
CA VAL A 73 2.66 -17.90 11.11
C VAL A 73 2.58 -16.38 11.03
N GLU A 74 2.72 -15.84 9.82
CA GLU A 74 2.54 -14.42 9.54
C GLU A 74 1.05 -14.09 9.44
N THR A 75 0.65 -12.93 9.99
CA THR A 75 -0.72 -12.43 9.95
C THR A 75 -0.83 -11.24 9.01
N TYR A 76 -1.69 -11.35 7.99
CA TYR A 76 -2.04 -10.25 7.10
C TYR A 76 -3.49 -9.88 7.32
N ARG A 77 -3.77 -8.58 7.44
CA ARG A 77 -5.14 -8.06 7.58
C ARG A 77 -5.49 -7.20 6.38
N GLU A 78 -6.69 -7.37 5.87
CA GLU A 78 -7.23 -6.51 4.81
C GLU A 78 -7.70 -5.17 5.39
N TYR A 79 -7.34 -4.09 4.72
CA TYR A 79 -7.74 -2.73 5.01
C TYR A 79 -8.52 -2.16 3.83
N GLU A 80 -9.58 -1.42 4.14
CA GLU A 80 -10.26 -0.52 3.20
C GLU A 80 -9.49 0.81 3.17
N VAL A 81 -8.99 1.19 2.00
CA VAL A 81 -8.11 2.34 1.80
C VAL A 81 -8.78 3.32 0.83
N HIS A 82 -8.96 4.56 1.27
CA HIS A 82 -9.45 5.66 0.45
C HIS A 82 -8.27 6.56 0.07
N ARG A 83 -8.10 6.80 -1.24
CA ARG A 83 -7.01 7.62 -1.78
C ARG A 83 -7.55 8.85 -2.50
N ASP A 84 -6.82 9.96 -2.38
CA ASP A 84 -7.08 11.14 -3.20
C ASP A 84 -6.62 10.95 -4.66
N GLN A 85 -6.90 11.92 -5.52
CA GLN A 85 -6.49 11.89 -6.93
C GLN A 85 -4.97 11.89 -7.15
N ASN A 86 -4.18 12.24 -6.13
CA ASN A 86 -2.72 12.22 -6.16
C ASN A 86 -2.16 10.90 -5.61
N GLY A 87 -3.02 9.98 -5.15
CA GLY A 87 -2.66 8.68 -4.58
C GLY A 87 -2.35 8.69 -3.09
N ASN A 88 -2.53 9.83 -2.40
CA ASN A 88 -2.32 9.93 -0.95
C ASN A 88 -3.45 9.21 -0.21
N ILE A 89 -3.11 8.46 0.83
CA ILE A 89 -4.11 7.82 1.70
C ILE A 89 -4.74 8.91 2.56
N ILE A 90 -6.07 9.04 2.47
CA ILE A 90 -6.86 9.98 3.27
C ILE A 90 -7.69 9.29 4.36
N LYS A 91 -8.01 8.00 4.19
CA LYS A 91 -8.66 7.15 5.20
C LYS A 91 -8.19 5.71 5.04
N GLN A 92 -7.94 5.03 6.14
CA GLN A 92 -7.60 3.61 6.17
C GLN A 92 -8.34 2.95 7.32
N MET A 93 -9.17 1.96 7.01
CA MET A 93 -10.00 1.26 7.99
C MET A 93 -9.70 -0.23 7.97
N PRO A 94 -9.40 -0.84 9.12
CA PRO A 94 -9.22 -2.28 9.19
C PRO A 94 -10.53 -3.03 8.99
N THR A 95 -10.53 -4.09 8.18
CA THR A 95 -11.68 -5.00 8.05
C THR A 95 -11.58 -6.16 9.05
N SER A 96 -12.53 -7.10 9.01
CA SER A 96 -12.44 -8.36 9.75
C SER A 96 -11.79 -9.50 8.95
N ASN A 97 -11.31 -9.24 7.73
CA ASN A 97 -10.70 -10.25 6.86
C ASN A 97 -9.20 -10.39 7.14
N TYR A 98 -8.78 -11.64 7.34
CA TYR A 98 -7.40 -12.00 7.62
C TYR A 98 -6.92 -13.11 6.70
N GLU A 99 -5.64 -13.03 6.33
CA GLU A 99 -4.91 -14.08 5.66
C GLU A 99 -3.66 -14.46 6.47
N TYR A 100 -3.22 -15.70 6.30
CA TYR A 100 -2.09 -16.24 7.07
C TYR A 100 -1.12 -16.97 6.16
N VAL A 101 0.17 -16.70 6.35
CA VAL A 101 1.25 -17.41 5.67
C VAL A 101 2.00 -18.23 6.71
N ARG A 102 2.12 -19.54 6.51
CA ARG A 102 2.80 -20.45 7.43
C ARG A 102 4.01 -21.09 6.78
N TYR A 103 5.17 -21.01 7.43
CA TYR A 103 6.40 -21.64 6.98
C TYR A 103 7.23 -22.18 8.15
N LYS A 104 8.07 -23.16 7.88
CA LYS A 104 8.90 -23.81 8.89
C LYS A 104 10.01 -22.86 9.34
N ASN A 105 10.21 -22.75 10.65
CA ASN A 105 11.35 -22.06 11.24
C ASN A 105 12.58 -22.99 11.12
N TYR A 106 13.59 -22.59 10.35
CA TYR A 106 14.79 -23.40 10.05
C TYR A 106 15.97 -23.02 10.92
#